data_AF-A0A0P0C222-F1
#
_entry.id   AF-A0A0P0C222-F1
#
_cell.length_a   1.000
_cell.length_b   1.000
_cell.length_c   1.000
_cell.angle_alpha   90.00
_cell.angle_beta   90.00
_cell.angle_gamma   90.00
#
_symmetry.space_group_name_H-M   'P 1'
#
loop_
_entity.id
_entity.type
_entity.pdbx_description
1 polymer ?
#
loop_
_entity_poly.entity_id
_entity_poly.type
_entity_poly.pdbx_seq_one_letter_code
_entity_poly.pdbx_strand_id
1 'polypeptide(L)'
;MDSKIRWTLVLTLLMPLFMIIAVFMAGGGHGWYGPAFLLFPWASLPMVLSKNPESLQFLLISLAFLQWPLYGFLLDLTKETTRFKNTVLSLVLSHIFFFVLTLFYVKEPFN
;
A
#
# COMPACT_ATOMS: atom_id res chain seq x y z
N MET A 1 25.79 0.44 0.99
CA MET A 1 25.33 0.81 -0.37
C MET A 1 24.64 2.16 -0.27
N ASP A 2 25.39 3.25 -0.41
CA ASP A 2 24.85 4.63 -0.47
C ASP A 2 24.36 4.92 -1.89
N SER A 3 23.45 4.10 -2.39
CA SER A 3 22.82 4.36 -3.68
C SER A 3 21.78 5.48 -3.51
N LYS A 4 21.70 6.38 -4.49
CA LYS A 4 20.66 7.41 -4.57
C LYS A 4 19.23 6.85 -4.44
N ILE A 5 19.02 5.56 -4.73
CA ILE A 5 17.72 4.86 -4.73
C ILE A 5 17.62 3.71 -3.69
N ARG A 6 18.30 3.85 -2.54
CA ARG A 6 18.38 2.79 -1.53
C ARG A 6 17.00 2.38 -1.00
N TRP A 7 16.14 3.34 -0.66
CA TRP A 7 14.82 3.07 -0.10
C TRP A 7 13.85 2.54 -1.16
N THR A 8 13.91 3.05 -2.38
CA THR A 8 13.16 2.48 -3.52
C THR A 8 13.48 1.00 -3.68
N LEU A 9 14.75 0.61 -3.70
CA LEU A 9 15.15 -0.79 -3.86
C LEU A 9 14.67 -1.66 -2.69
N VAL A 10 14.89 -1.22 -1.45
CA VAL A 10 14.46 -1.98 -0.26
C VAL A 10 12.94 -2.20 -0.26
N LEU A 11 12.15 -1.15 -0.47
CA LEU A 11 10.69 -1.27 -0.45
C LEU A 11 10.13 -2.01 -1.67
N THR A 12 10.77 -1.90 -2.83
CA THR A 12 10.42 -2.72 -4.00
C THR A 12 10.68 -4.21 -3.76
N LEU A 13 11.77 -4.55 -3.05
CA LEU A 13 12.09 -5.94 -2.70
C LEU A 13 11.21 -6.50 -1.58
N LEU A 14 10.70 -5.64 -0.69
CA LEU A 14 9.74 -6.04 0.36
C LEU A 14 8.31 -6.19 -0.17
N MET A 15 7.94 -5.43 -1.21
CA MET A 15 6.63 -5.50 -1.86
C MET A 15 6.18 -6.93 -2.21
N PRO A 16 6.97 -7.80 -2.88
CA PRO A 16 6.52 -9.15 -3.21
C PRO A 16 6.28 -10.01 -1.95
N LEU A 17 7.07 -9.81 -0.89
CA LEU A 17 6.85 -10.50 0.39
C LEU A 17 5.51 -10.08 1.00
N PHE A 18 5.21 -8.77 1.02
CA PHE A 18 3.92 -8.26 1.50
C PHE A 18 2.75 -8.76 0.64
N MET A 19 2.94 -8.86 -0.68
CA MET A 19 1.93 -9.40 -1.59
C MET A 19 1.66 -10.88 -1.31
N ILE A 20 2.70 -11.69 -1.09
CA ILE A 20 2.56 -13.10 -0.74
C ILE A 20 1.77 -13.26 0.57
N ILE A 21 2.10 -12.46 1.58
CA ILE A 21 1.38 -12.47 2.86
C ILE A 21 -0.10 -12.13 2.63
N ALA A 22 -0.39 -11.05 1.90
CA ALA A 22 -1.76 -10.62 1.63
C ALA A 22 -2.56 -11.69 0.87
N VAL A 23 -1.99 -12.28 -0.18
CA VAL A 23 -2.65 -13.31 -1.00
C VAL A 23 -2.87 -14.60 -0.21
N PHE A 24 -1.87 -15.04 0.56
CA PHE A 24 -1.98 -16.24 1.39
C PHE A 24 -3.10 -16.10 2.43
N MET A 25 -3.19 -14.95 3.10
CA MET A 25 -4.23 -14.68 4.09
C MET A 25 -5.62 -14.52 3.47
N ALA A 26 -5.71 -13.97 2.26
CA ALA A 26 -6.97 -13.83 1.52
C ALA A 26 -7.54 -15.16 1.01
N GLY A 27 -6.76 -16.26 1.04
CA GLY A 27 -7.28 -17.62 0.81
C GLY A 27 -7.97 -17.84 -0.53
N GLY A 28 -7.61 -17.05 -1.57
CA GLY A 28 -8.19 -17.18 -2.91
C GLY A 28 -9.64 -16.74 -3.07
N GLY A 29 -10.22 -15.96 -2.14
CA GLY A 29 -11.62 -15.53 -2.24
C GLY A 29 -12.40 -15.57 -0.93
N HIS A 30 -11.97 -16.41 0.01
CA HIS A 30 -12.74 -16.78 1.20
C HIS A 30 -11.96 -16.58 2.51
N GLY A 31 -10.79 -15.96 2.43
CA GLY A 31 -9.92 -15.72 3.58
C GLY A 31 -10.04 -14.31 4.14
N TRP A 32 -9.11 -13.98 5.03
CA TRP A 32 -9.06 -12.69 5.69
C TRP A 32 -8.36 -11.66 4.81
N TYR A 33 -9.11 -10.69 4.28
CA TYR A 33 -8.59 -9.60 3.45
C TYR A 33 -7.96 -8.45 4.22
N GLY A 34 -8.08 -8.43 5.56
CA GLY A 34 -7.51 -7.36 6.42
C GLY A 34 -6.02 -7.07 6.17
N PRO A 35 -5.16 -8.08 6.03
CA PRO A 35 -3.74 -7.88 5.72
C PRO A 35 -3.51 -7.15 4.40
N ALA A 36 -4.35 -7.37 3.38
CA ALA A 36 -4.24 -6.67 2.10
C ALA A 36 -4.50 -5.16 2.27
N PHE A 37 -5.53 -4.79 3.05
CA PHE A 37 -5.82 -3.37 3.33
C PHE A 37 -4.76 -2.72 4.20
N LEU A 38 -4.20 -3.45 5.16
CA LEU A 38 -3.15 -2.94 6.02
C LEU A 38 -1.84 -2.72 5.26
N LEU A 39 -1.47 -3.65 4.38
CA LEU A 39 -0.22 -3.60 3.63
C LEU A 39 -0.33 -2.70 2.38
N PHE A 40 -1.51 -2.58 1.77
CA PHE A 40 -1.72 -1.84 0.53
C PHE A 40 -2.90 -0.85 0.58
N PRO A 41 -2.94 0.08 1.56
CA PRO A 41 -4.09 0.97 1.74
C PRO A 41 -4.24 2.01 0.63
N TRP A 42 -3.17 2.40 -0.07
CA TRP A 42 -3.33 3.31 -1.23
C TRP A 42 -3.95 2.56 -2.40
N ALA A 43 -3.65 1.27 -2.52
CA ALA A 43 -4.21 0.41 -3.54
C ALA A 43 -5.68 0.08 -3.28
N SER A 44 -6.17 0.13 -2.04
CA SER A 44 -7.58 -0.10 -1.71
C SER A 44 -8.49 1.12 -1.95
N LEU A 45 -7.92 2.29 -2.27
CA LEU A 45 -8.69 3.52 -2.51
C LEU A 45 -9.80 3.37 -3.59
N PRO A 46 -9.60 2.69 -4.73
CA PRO A 46 -10.67 2.47 -5.70
C PRO A 46 -11.85 1.66 -5.14
N MET A 47 -11.65 0.84 -4.09
CA MET A 47 -12.74 0.13 -3.42
C MET A 47 -13.63 1.07 -2.60
N VAL A 48 -13.07 2.16 -2.10
CA VAL A 48 -13.81 3.20 -1.37
C VAL A 48 -14.59 4.11 -2.34
N LEU A 49 -14.01 4.40 -3.50
CA LEU A 49 -14.52 5.41 -4.43
C LEU A 49 -15.50 4.85 -5.48
N SER A 50 -15.45 3.54 -5.76
CA SER A 50 -16.26 2.92 -6.80
C SER A 50 -17.44 2.13 -6.24
N LYS A 51 -18.59 2.24 -6.92
CA LYS A 51 -19.75 1.37 -6.66
C LYS A 51 -19.55 -0.06 -7.19
N ASN A 52 -18.66 -0.23 -8.17
CA ASN A 52 -18.32 -1.52 -8.78
C ASN A 52 -16.79 -1.71 -8.71
N PRO A 53 -16.24 -2.14 -7.57
CA PRO A 53 -14.79 -2.28 -7.40
C PRO A 53 -14.19 -3.41 -8.21
N GLU A 54 -14.98 -4.44 -8.56
CA GLU A 54 -14.50 -5.59 -9.34
C GLU A 54 -14.04 -5.22 -10.76
N SER A 55 -14.64 -4.20 -11.39
CA SER A 55 -14.18 -3.73 -12.70
C SER A 55 -12.83 -3.01 -12.64
N LEU A 56 -12.33 -2.71 -11.43
CA LEU A 56 -11.09 -1.99 -11.19
C LEU A 56 -9.97 -2.91 -10.69
N GLN A 57 -10.12 -4.23 -10.77
CA GLN A 57 -9.11 -5.20 -10.33
C GLN A 57 -7.71 -4.90 -10.88
N PHE A 58 -7.60 -4.58 -12.17
CA PHE A 58 -6.32 -4.22 -12.79
C PHE A 58 -5.71 -2.96 -12.16
N LEU A 59 -6.54 -1.95 -11.86
CA LEU A 59 -6.11 -0.71 -11.21
C LEU A 59 -5.66 -0.97 -9.77
N LEU A 60 -6.41 -1.77 -9.01
CA LEU A 60 -6.05 -2.16 -7.63
C LEU A 60 -4.67 -2.83 -7.59
N ILE A 61 -4.45 -3.82 -8.44
CA ILE A 61 -3.17 -4.54 -8.52
C ILE A 61 -2.05 -3.58 -8.93
N SER A 62 -2.26 -2.76 -9.96
CA SER A 62 -1.25 -1.80 -10.43
C SER A 62 -0.84 -0.82 -9.33
N LEU A 63 -1.79 -0.31 -8.55
CA LEU A 63 -1.51 0.57 -7.42
C LEU A 63 -0.79 -0.16 -6.28
N ALA A 64 -1.11 -1.44 -6.03
CA ALA A 64 -0.42 -2.25 -5.02
C ALA A 64 1.06 -2.46 -5.39
N PHE A 65 1.35 -2.70 -6.67
CA PHE A 65 2.72 -2.79 -7.17
C PHE A 65 3.46 -1.44 -7.11
N LEU A 66 2.75 -0.33 -7.29
CA LEU A 66 3.37 1.01 -7.31
C LEU A 66 3.58 1.60 -5.91
N GLN A 67 2.74 1.25 -4.92
CA GLN A 67 2.72 1.88 -3.59
C GLN A 67 4.09 1.88 -2.91
N TRP A 68 4.70 0.70 -2.74
CA TRP A 68 5.96 0.56 -2.01
C TRP A 68 7.18 1.15 -2.76
N PRO A 69 7.35 0.94 -4.08
CA PRO A 69 8.36 1.66 -4.85
C PRO A 69 8.23 3.18 -4.76
N LEU A 70 6.99 3.69 -4.79
CA LEU A 70 6.72 5.13 -4.72
C LEU A 70 7.03 5.71 -3.34
N TYR A 71 6.71 4.97 -2.26
CA TYR A 71 7.14 5.35 -0.91
C TYR A 71 8.67 5.44 -0.85
N GLY A 72 9.37 4.43 -1.37
CA GLY A 72 10.82 4.41 -1.35
C GLY A 72 11.44 5.53 -2.18
N PHE A 73 10.86 5.82 -3.34
CA PHE A 73 11.27 6.95 -4.17
C PHE A 73 11.12 8.30 -3.47
N LEU A 74 9.97 8.54 -2.83
CA LEU A 74 9.75 9.77 -2.06
C LEU A 74 10.74 9.92 -0.90
N LEU A 75 11.07 8.82 -0.21
CA LEU A 75 12.08 8.80 0.85
C LEU A 75 13.48 9.08 0.30
N ASP A 76 13.83 8.50 -0.84
CA ASP A 76 15.12 8.73 -1.49
C ASP A 76 15.29 10.17 -1.98
N LEU A 77 14.22 10.83 -2.43
CA LEU A 77 14.25 12.25 -2.83
C LEU A 77 14.54 13.20 -1.67
N THR A 78 14.16 12.84 -0.45
CA THR A 78 14.24 13.76 0.70
C THR A 78 15.25 13.35 1.76
N LYS A 79 15.93 12.19 1.62
CA LYS A 79 16.82 11.61 2.64
C LYS A 79 17.95 12.51 3.14
N GLU A 80 18.53 13.33 2.28
CA GLU A 80 19.61 14.27 2.64
C GLU A 80 19.09 15.66 3.04
N THR A 81 17.76 15.82 3.14
CA THR A 81 17.12 17.11 3.41
C THR A 81 16.47 17.12 4.79
N THR A 82 16.28 18.31 5.35
CA THR A 82 15.47 18.49 6.58
C THR A 82 14.01 18.04 6.41
N ARG A 83 13.56 17.83 5.16
CA ARG A 83 12.22 17.38 4.83
C ARG A 83 12.03 15.86 4.97
N PHE A 84 13.09 15.06 5.16
CA PHE A 84 12.97 13.61 5.28
C PHE A 84 11.95 13.18 6.35
N LYS A 85 12.02 13.79 7.54
CA LYS A 85 11.09 13.52 8.64
C LYS A 85 9.65 13.84 8.27
N ASN A 86 9.44 14.96 7.56
CA ASN A 86 8.10 15.35 7.10
C ASN A 86 7.58 14.38 6.04
N THR A 87 8.43 13.92 5.12
CA THR A 87 8.06 12.88 4.13
C THR A 87 7.66 11.57 4.81
N VAL A 88 8.46 11.10 5.78
CA VAL A 88 8.12 9.89 6.56
C VAL A 88 6.79 10.07 7.27
N LEU A 89 6.59 11.21 7.96
CA LEU A 89 5.35 11.51 8.66
C LEU A 89 4.16 11.55 7.70
N SER A 90 4.27 12.21 6.55
CA SER A 90 3.21 12.27 5.54
C SER A 90 2.87 10.89 4.96
N LEU A 91 3.87 10.05 4.71
CA LEU A 91 3.66 8.67 4.24
C LEU A 91 2.94 7.83 5.31
N VAL A 92 3.38 7.91 6.57
CA VAL A 92 2.73 7.18 7.67
C VAL A 92 1.30 7.66 7.89
N LEU A 93 1.08 8.98 7.93
CA LEU A 93 -0.25 9.55 8.12
C LEU A 93 -1.20 9.20 6.97
N SER A 94 -0.74 9.30 5.71
CA SER A 94 -1.56 8.90 4.56
C SER A 94 -1.84 7.40 4.54
N HIS A 95 -0.86 6.56 4.88
CA HIS A 95 -1.03 5.10 4.98
C HIS A 95 -2.09 4.73 6.03
N ILE A 96 -1.99 5.30 7.24
CA ILE A 96 -2.97 5.10 8.31
C ILE A 96 -4.33 5.65 7.88
N PHE A 97 -4.37 6.85 7.30
CA PHE A 97 -5.60 7.49 6.86
C PHE A 97 -6.36 6.61 5.84
N PHE A 98 -5.68 6.11 4.81
CA PHE A 98 -6.33 5.26 3.80
C PHE A 98 -6.68 3.88 4.34
N PHE A 99 -5.89 3.32 5.26
CA PHE A 99 -6.24 2.07 5.93
C PHE A 99 -7.53 2.23 6.74
N VAL A 100 -7.60 3.25 7.58
CA VAL A 100 -8.78 3.57 8.39
C VAL A 100 -9.99 3.87 7.49
N LEU A 101 -9.80 4.66 6.43
CA LEU A 101 -10.85 4.95 5.46
C LEU A 101 -11.40 3.66 4.82
N THR A 102 -10.52 2.72 4.48
CA THR A 102 -10.91 1.42 3.91
C THR A 102 -11.73 0.62 4.92
N LEU A 103 -11.35 0.59 6.20
CA LEU A 103 -12.12 -0.11 7.24
C LEU A 103 -13.54 0.44 7.43
N PHE A 104 -13.74 1.74 7.26
CA PHE A 104 -15.07 2.36 7.41
C PHE A 104 -15.98 2.14 6.18
N TYR A 105 -15.40 2.12 4.98
CA TYR A 105 -16.17 2.10 3.73
C TYR A 105 -16.33 0.70 3.13
N VAL A 106 -15.36 -0.19 3.32
CA VAL A 106 -15.47 -1.57 2.86
C VAL A 106 -16.19 -2.34 3.96
N LYS A 107 -17.53 -2.35 3.85
CA LYS A 107 -18.40 -2.79 4.94
C LYS A 107 -18.30 -4.29 5.25
N GLU A 108 -17.82 -5.14 4.33
CA GLU A 108 -17.40 -6.53 4.61
C GLU A 108 -16.31 -7.02 3.63
N PRO A 109 -15.20 -7.56 4.16
CA PRO A 109 -14.65 -8.84 3.68
C PRO A 109 -14.16 -9.73 4.84
N PHE A 110 -14.74 -9.56 6.04
CA PHE A 110 -14.37 -10.25 7.28
C PHE A 110 -15.32 -11.39 7.66
N ASN A 111 -16.22 -11.79 6.76
CA ASN A 111 -17.08 -12.98 6.89
C ASN A 111 -16.86 -13.92 5.72
#